data_AF-A0A212QRR8-F1
#
_entry.id   AF-A0A212QRR8-F1
#
_cell.length_a   1.000
_cell.length_b   1.000
_cell.length_c   1.000
_cell.angle_alpha   90.00
_cell.angle_beta   90.00
_cell.angle_gamma   90.00
#
_symmetry.space_group_name_H-M   'P 1'
#
loop_
_entity.id
_entity.type
_entity.pdbx_description
1 polymer ?
#
loop_
_entity_poly.entity_id
_entity_poly.type
_entity_poly.pdbx_seq_one_letter_code
_entity_poly.pdbx_strand_id
1 'polypeptide(L)' 'LTLTNAGPSDARGVQITLTLPSGLTVLSLFPSQGSCAGTTCTLGDVPADGTATLLLRA' A
#
# COMPACT_ATOMS: atom_id res chain seq x y z
N LEU A 1 -0.25 7.29 -3.42
CA LEU A 1 1.06 6.76 -2.98
C LEU A 1 1.47 5.64 -3.93
N THR A 2 2.76 5.52 -4.21
CA THR A 2 3.30 4.48 -5.09
C THR A 2 4.41 3.75 -4.36
N LEU A 3 4.33 2.42 -4.33
CA LEU A 3 5.36 1.52 -3.85
C LEU A 3 6.00 0.84 -5.05
N THR A 4 7.33 0.78 -5.06
CA THR A 4 8.13 0.09 -6.09
C THR A 4 8.99 -0.95 -5.40
N ASN A 5 8.94 -2.19 -5.85
CA ASN A 5 9.92 -3.21 -5.45
C ASN A 5 11.16 -3.06 -6.32
N ALA A 6 12.25 -2.54 -5.77
CA ALA A 6 13.49 -2.28 -6.51
C ALA A 6 14.33 -3.55 -6.83
N GLY A 7 13.77 -4.75 -6.61
CA GLY A 7 14.42 -6.01 -6.96
C GLY A 7 15.68 -6.33 -6.13
N PRO A 8 16.46 -7.35 -6.54
CA PRO A 8 16.28 -8.19 -7.74
C PRO A 8 15.25 -9.31 -7.57
N SER A 9 14.65 -9.46 -6.39
CA SER A 9 13.71 -10.55 -6.09
C SER A 9 12.30 -10.03 -5.80
N ASP A 10 11.31 -10.92 -5.94
CA ASP A 10 9.92 -10.62 -5.62
C ASP A 10 9.76 -10.35 -4.12
N ALA A 11 9.11 -9.23 -3.80
CA ALA A 11 8.73 -8.91 -2.44
C ALA A 11 7.45 -9.65 -2.10
N ARG A 12 7.48 -10.51 -1.07
CA ARG A 12 6.34 -11.34 -0.68
C ARG A 12 5.64 -10.79 0.55
N GLY A 13 4.31 -10.90 0.58
CA GLY A 13 3.51 -10.50 1.74
C GLY A 13 3.64 -9.01 2.11
N VAL A 14 3.74 -8.13 1.11
CA VAL A 14 3.93 -6.70 1.30
C VAL A 14 2.73 -6.08 2.02
N GLN A 15 3.01 -5.30 3.06
CA GLN A 15 2.03 -4.52 3.81
C GLN A 15 2.49 -3.06 3.91
N ILE A 16 1.53 -2.14 3.81
CA ILE A 16 1.71 -0.70 4.03
C ILE A 16 0.85 -0.29 5.23
N THR A 17 1.42 0.48 6.14
CA THR A 17 0.68 1.12 7.24
C THR A 17 0.79 2.63 7.08
N LEU A 18 -0.35 3.31 7.08
CA LEU A 18 -0.40 4.77 7.01
C LEU A 18 -0.37 5.37 8.41
N THR A 19 0.61 6.24 8.66
CA THR A 19 0.66 7.09 9.85
C THR A 19 0.11 8.46 9.49
N LEU A 20 -0.98 8.86 10.14
CA LEU A 20 -1.67 10.11 9.84
C LEU A 20 -1.31 11.17 10.89
N PRO A 21 -1.05 12.42 10.47
CA PRO A 21 -1.01 13.55 11.39
C PRO A 21 -2.33 13.71 12.15
N SER A 22 -2.27 14.33 13.34
CA SER A 22 -3.47 14.67 14.10
C SER A 22 -4.42 15.54 13.26
N GLY A 23 -5.70 15.17 13.21
CA GLY A 23 -6.74 15.90 12.46
C GLY A 23 -7.04 15.33 11.07
N LEU A 24 -6.32 14.32 10.60
CA LEU A 24 -6.64 13.59 9.37
C LEU A 24 -7.41 12.31 9.67
N THR A 25 -8.58 12.18 9.05
CA THR A 25 -9.38 10.96 9.02
C THR A 25 -9.31 10.31 7.65
N VAL A 26 -9.12 9.00 7.60
CA VAL A 26 -9.20 8.25 6.33
C VAL A 26 -10.65 7.90 6.09
N LEU A 27 -11.20 8.39 4.98
CA LEU A 27 -12.53 7.99 4.53
C LEU A 27 -12.47 6.67 3.77
N SER A 28 -11.49 6.54 2.87
CA SER A 28 -11.31 5.31 2.09
C SER A 28 -9.90 5.17 1.51
N LEU A 29 -9.51 3.91 1.32
CA LEU A 29 -8.26 3.50 0.70
C LEU A 29 -8.58 2.57 -0.47
N PHE A 30 -7.99 2.86 -1.62
CA PHE A 30 -8.12 2.03 -2.83
C PHE A 30 -6.74 1.55 -3.25
N PRO A 31 -6.33 0.34 -2.84
CA PRO A 31 -5.09 -0.24 -3.32
C PRO A 31 -5.27 -0.78 -4.75
N SER A 32 -4.22 -0.76 -5.56
CA SER A 32 -4.23 -1.37 -6.90
C SER A 32 -4.27 -2.90 -6.86
N GLN A 33 -3.87 -3.49 -5.73
CA GLN A 33 -3.86 -4.93 -5.48
C GLN A 33 -4.06 -5.22 -3.99
N GLY A 34 -4.58 -6.40 -3.67
CA GLY A 34 -4.85 -6.78 -2.29
C GLY A 34 -6.01 -6.00 -1.67
N SER A 35 -5.92 -5.67 -0.39
CA SER A 35 -7.01 -5.04 0.37
C SER A 35 -6.51 -4.19 1.53
N CYS A 36 -7.36 -3.29 2.02
CA CYS A 36 -7.07 -2.44 3.17
C CYS A 36 -8.10 -2.64 4.28
N ALA A 37 -7.64 -2.58 5.52
CA ALA A 37 -8.44 -2.55 6.73
C ALA A 37 -7.96 -1.37 7.59
N GLY A 38 -8.81 -0.35 7.75
CA GLY A 38 -8.43 0.90 8.42
C GLY A 38 -7.30 1.62 7.67
N THR A 39 -6.19 1.87 8.36
CA THR A 39 -4.98 2.51 7.79
C THR A 39 -3.93 1.53 7.29
N THR A 40 -4.21 0.22 7.36
CA THR A 40 -3.29 -0.84 6.96
C THR A 40 -3.76 -1.51 5.67
N CYS A 41 -2.86 -1.66 4.70
CA CYS A 41 -3.12 -2.29 3.41
C CYS A 41 -2.18 -3.47 3.18
N THR A 42 -2.76 -4.65 2.95
CA THR A 42 -2.03 -5.84 2.51
C THR A 42 -2.06 -5.91 1.00
N LEU A 43 -0.91 -5.75 0.35
CA LEU A 43 -0.78 -5.75 -1.10
C LEU A 43 -0.47 -7.14 -1.66
N GLY A 44 0.01 -8.06 -0.82
CA GLY A 44 0.44 -9.39 -1.26
C GLY A 44 1.81 -9.33 -1.93
N ASP A 45 2.00 -10.12 -2.98
CA ASP A 45 3.30 -10.21 -3.64
C ASP A 45 3.47 -9.09 -4.69
N VAL A 46 4.65 -8.49 -4.71
CA VAL A 46 5.05 -7.46 -5.68
C VAL A 46 6.30 -7.98 -6.40
N PRO A 47 6.20 -8.30 -7.71
CA PRO A 47 7.34 -8.80 -8.48
C PRO A 47 8.55 -7.87 -8.44
N ALA A 48 9.75 -8.39 -8.71
CA ALA A 48 10.94 -7.54 -8.93
C ALA A 48 10.66 -6.46 -9.99
N ASP A 49 11.09 -5.22 -9.72
CA ASP A 49 10.82 -4.01 -10.50
C ASP A 49 9.33 -3.65 -10.65
N GLY A 50 8.44 -4.38 -9.95
CA GLY A 50 7.01 -4.18 -9.94
C GLY A 50 6.57 -3.01 -9.06
N THR A 51 5.39 -2.47 -9.35
CA THR A 51 4.81 -1.35 -8.61
C THR A 51 3.40 -1.66 -8.13
N ALA A 52 3.07 -1.17 -6.94
CA ALA A 52 1.71 -1.13 -6.41
C ALA A 52 1.33 0.31 -6.05
N THR A 53 0.10 0.72 -6.30
CA THR A 53 -0.39 2.05 -5.97
C THR A 53 -1.49 2.00 -4.91
N LEU A 54 -1.57 3.06 -4.13
CA LEU A 54 -2.58 3.26 -3.09
C LEU A 54 -3.14 4.67 -3.21
N LEU A 55 -4.44 4.76 -3.54
CA LEU A 55 -5.17 6.01 -3.53
C LEU A 55 -5.79 6.23 -2.16
N LEU A 56 -5.43 7.35 -1.54
CA LEU A 56 -6.00 7.81 -0.28
C LEU A 56 -7.08 8.86 -0.55
N ARG A 57 -8.26 8.66 0.02
CA ARG A 57 -9.29 9.69 0.16
C ARG A 57 -9.48 9.98 1.65
N ALA A 58 -9.15 11.20 2.03
CA ALA A 58 -9.25 11.74 3.39
C ALA A 58 -10.35 12.81 3.44
#